data_AF-A0A1J3DDM4-F1
#
_entry.id   AF-A0A1J3DDM4-F1
#
_cell.length_a   1.000
_cell.length_b   1.000
_cell.length_c   1.000
_cell.angle_alpha   90.00
_cell.angle_beta   90.00
_cell.angle_gamma   90.00
#
_symmetry.space_group_name_H-M   'P 1'
#
loop_
_entity.id
_entity.type
_entity.pdbx_description
1 polymer ?
#
loop_
_entity_poly.entity_id
_entity_poly.type
_entity_poly.pdbx_seq_one_letter_code
_entity_poly.pdbx_strand_id
1 'polypeptide(L)'
;VNAEIGSLFNFYITLEAMDPCAKNSVVTFQTRVTDAVLKDKARLRMFTSTCRIKPQIPGTGEQVSRWYPDDDVVDDYYKGDLPDWLQDGALTGEDKLQFYEVKESELRDNKWLQLYAEFALFSEWDTDLSAYLPFDMKSVVVQTRE
;
A
#
# COMPACT_ATOMS: atom_id res chain seq x y z
N VAL A 1 -23.62 19.61 1.97
CA VAL A 1 -22.70 18.61 2.54
C VAL A 1 -22.97 17.31 1.80
N ASN A 2 -22.19 17.02 0.76
CA ASN A 2 -22.29 15.74 0.07
C ASN A 2 -21.40 14.77 0.86
N ALA A 3 -22.00 14.02 1.78
CA ALA A 3 -21.33 12.90 2.40
C ALA A 3 -21.43 11.72 1.42
N GLU A 4 -20.37 11.45 0.67
CA GLU A 4 -20.22 10.17 0.00
C GLU A 4 -20.14 9.09 1.10
N ILE A 5 -21.17 8.25 1.16
CA ILE A 5 -21.20 7.11 2.09
C ILE A 5 -20.22 6.08 1.52
N GLY A 6 -18.95 6.16 1.93
CA GLY A 6 -17.98 5.10 1.70
C GLY A 6 -18.28 3.92 2.61
N SER A 7 -18.43 2.71 2.05
CA SER A 7 -18.33 1.50 2.85
C SER A 7 -16.88 1.34 3.31
N LEU A 8 -16.67 0.94 4.56
CA LEU A 8 -15.35 0.60 5.10
C LEU A 8 -15.34 -0.89 5.42
N PHE A 9 -14.68 -1.70 4.59
CA PHE A 9 -14.48 -3.12 4.91
C PHE A 9 -13.20 -3.27 5.73
N ASN A 10 -13.34 -3.92 6.89
CA ASN A 10 -12.24 -4.11 7.81
C ASN A 10 -11.87 -5.59 7.86
N PHE A 11 -10.66 -5.91 7.42
CA PHE A 11 -10.10 -7.25 7.45
C PHE A 11 -9.19 -7.38 8.66
N TYR A 12 -9.60 -8.18 9.63
CA TYR A 12 -8.80 -8.51 10.81
C TYR A 12 -8.10 -9.83 10.56
N ILE A 13 -6.80 -9.77 10.28
CA ILE A 13 -6.02 -10.91 9.87
C ILE A 13 -5.06 -11.28 11.00
N THR A 14 -5.07 -12.55 11.38
CA THR A 14 -4.07 -13.13 12.27
C THR A 14 -3.37 -14.25 11.52
N LEU A 15 -2.05 -14.21 11.45
CA LEU A 15 -1.24 -15.17 10.69
C LEU A 15 0.02 -15.54 11.47
N GLU A 16 0.69 -16.60 11.03
CA GLU A 16 2.02 -16.96 11.51
C GLU A 16 3.07 -16.33 10.60
N ALA A 17 4.03 -15.63 11.20
CA ALA A 17 5.16 -15.04 10.50
C ALA A 17 6.46 -15.65 11.03
N MET A 18 7.42 -15.91 10.13
CA MET A 18 8.74 -16.41 10.50
C MET A 18 9.69 -15.22 10.67
N ASP A 19 10.35 -15.15 11.83
CA ASP A 19 11.45 -14.22 12.07
C ASP A 19 12.79 -14.94 11.77
N PRO A 20 13.45 -14.65 10.63
CA PRO A 20 14.70 -15.29 10.27
C PRO A 20 15.86 -14.90 11.20
N CYS A 21 15.79 -13.75 11.87
CA CYS A 21 16.82 -13.25 12.77
C CYS A 21 16.76 -13.92 14.15
N ALA A 22 15.56 -14.34 14.59
CA ALA A 22 15.34 -15.02 15.87
C ALA A 22 15.37 -16.55 15.75
N LYS A 23 16.38 -17.11 15.07
CA LYS A 23 16.53 -18.57 14.84
C LYS A 23 15.32 -19.19 14.11
N ASN A 24 14.75 -18.47 13.14
CA ASN A 24 13.53 -18.88 12.44
C ASN A 24 12.34 -19.11 13.38
N SER A 25 12.24 -18.34 14.46
CA SER A 25 11.09 -18.44 15.36
C SER A 25 9.80 -18.02 14.65
N VAL A 26 8.74 -18.77 14.88
CA VAL A 26 7.41 -18.43 14.38
C VAL A 26 6.71 -17.56 15.43
N VAL A 27 6.19 -16.41 14.99
CA VAL A 27 5.42 -15.48 15.81
C VAL A 27 4.01 -15.35 15.27
N THR A 28 3.04 -15.16 16.16
CA THR A 28 1.69 -14.78 15.74
C THR A 28 1.68 -13.29 15.43
N PHE A 29 1.33 -12.93 14.20
CA PHE A 29 1.22 -11.56 13.72
C PHE A 29 -0.23 -11.16 13.53
N GLN A 30 -0.55 -9.89 13.79
CA GLN A 30 -1.87 -9.31 13.60
C GLN A 30 -1.76 -8.11 12.69
N THR A 31 -2.60 -8.08 11.65
CA THR A 31 -2.79 -6.92 10.80
C THR A 31 -4.27 -6.58 10.63
N ARG A 32 -4.56 -5.29 10.52
CA ARG A 32 -5.89 -4.79 10.16
C ARG A 32 -5.77 -3.94 8.92
N VAL A 33 -6.34 -4.44 7.84
CA VAL A 33 -6.41 -3.73 6.55
C VAL A 33 -7.83 -3.20 6.39
N THR A 34 -7.94 -1.92 6.06
CA THR A 34 -9.22 -1.28 5.76
C THR A 34 -9.25 -0.98 4.28
N ASP A 35 -10.31 -1.42 3.61
CA ASP A 35 -10.67 -0.98 2.26
C ASP A 35 -11.67 0.17 2.39
N ALA A 36 -11.26 1.35 1.94
CA ALA A 36 -12.08 2.55 1.88
C ALA A 36 -12.55 2.77 0.44
N VAL A 37 -13.86 2.65 0.24
CA VAL A 37 -14.49 2.76 -1.09
C VAL A 37 -14.16 4.10 -1.76
N LEU A 38 -14.01 4.00 -3.10
CA LEU A 38 -13.94 5.02 -4.16
C LEU A 38 -14.00 6.48 -3.68
N LYS A 39 -12.83 7.08 -3.53
CA LYS A 39 -12.62 8.53 -3.50
C LYS A 39 -11.57 8.88 -4.54
N ASP A 40 -11.60 10.10 -5.08
CA ASP A 40 -10.54 10.60 -5.97
C ASP A 40 -10.29 9.72 -7.22
N LYS A 41 -11.37 9.14 -7.77
CA LYS A 41 -11.37 8.19 -8.89
C LYS A 41 -10.49 6.93 -8.68
N ALA A 42 -9.98 6.71 -7.48
CA ALA A 42 -9.20 5.53 -7.17
C ALA A 42 -10.10 4.29 -7.18
N ARG A 43 -9.72 3.25 -7.93
CA ARG A 43 -10.43 1.96 -7.94
C ARG A 43 -10.29 1.20 -6.62
N LEU A 44 -9.23 1.47 -5.87
CA LEU A 44 -8.92 0.82 -4.61
C LEU A 44 -8.19 1.80 -3.69
N ARG A 45 -8.65 1.93 -2.45
CA ARG A 45 -7.92 2.66 -1.39
C ARG A 45 -7.81 1.76 -0.18
N MET A 46 -6.63 1.19 0.05
CA MET A 46 -6.36 0.35 1.21
C MET A 46 -5.38 1.02 2.16
N PHE A 47 -5.62 0.86 3.46
CA PHE A 47 -4.67 1.29 4.50
C PHE A 47 -4.61 0.31 5.66
N THR A 48 -3.42 0.17 6.22
CA THR A 48 -3.14 -0.72 7.33
C THR A 48 -3.18 0.07 8.63
N SER A 49 -4.19 -0.20 9.48
CA SER A 49 -4.33 0.47 10.78
C SER A 49 -3.68 -0.31 11.93
N THR A 50 -3.37 -1.59 11.76
CA THR A 50 -2.66 -2.40 12.75
C THR A 50 -1.64 -3.26 12.03
N CYS A 51 -0.41 -3.33 12.51
CA CYS A 51 0.65 -4.17 11.94
C CYS A 51 1.65 -4.52 13.05
N ARG A 52 1.48 -5.66 13.72
CA ARG A 52 2.29 -6.00 14.91
C ARG A 52 2.31 -7.49 15.24
N ILE A 53 3.31 -7.89 16.04
CA ILE A 53 3.28 -9.17 16.76
C ILE A 53 2.14 -9.15 17.79
N LYS A 54 1.38 -10.26 17.88
CA LYS A 54 0.27 -10.41 18.81
C LYS A 54 0.80 -10.34 20.26
N PRO A 55 0.23 -9.46 21.11
CA PRO A 55 0.58 -9.42 22.52
C PRO A 55 0.21 -10.73 23.23
N GLN A 56 1.08 -11.20 24.14
CA GLN A 56 0.82 -12.40 24.94
C GLN A 56 -0.29 -12.18 25.98
N ILE A 57 -0.40 -10.95 26.49
CA ILE A 57 -1.43 -10.56 27.46
C ILE A 57 -2.49 -9.72 26.71
N PRO A 58 -3.78 -10.10 26.72
CA PRO A 58 -4.83 -9.30 26.11
C PRO A 58 -4.84 -7.88 26.66
N GLY A 59 -4.96 -6.88 25.78
CA GLY A 59 -5.03 -5.47 26.17
C GLY A 59 -3.70 -4.77 26.44
N THR A 60 -2.56 -5.47 26.43
CA THR A 60 -1.22 -4.85 26.60
C THR A 60 -0.55 -4.45 25.29
N GLY A 61 -1.21 -4.70 24.16
CA GLY A 61 -0.72 -4.22 22.88
C GLY A 61 -0.94 -2.72 22.74
N GLU A 62 -0.13 -2.08 21.89
CA GLU A 62 -0.33 -0.70 21.47
C GLU A 62 -1.80 -0.44 21.11
N GLN A 63 -2.34 0.64 21.67
CA GLN A 63 -3.68 1.13 21.36
C GLN A 63 -3.62 1.76 19.98
N VAL A 64 -4.31 1.14 19.03
CA VAL A 64 -4.44 1.70 17.69
C VAL A 64 -5.48 2.81 17.75
N SER A 65 -5.02 4.06 17.68
CA SER A 65 -5.93 5.20 17.52
C SER A 65 -6.72 5.04 16.24
N ARG A 66 -8.00 5.41 16.25
CA ARG A 66 -8.76 5.54 15.01
C ARG A 66 -8.23 6.78 14.30
N TRP A 67 -7.64 6.58 13.14
CA TRP A 67 -7.21 7.64 12.24
C TRP A 67 -7.89 7.47 10.89
N TYR A 68 -8.12 8.58 10.21
CA TYR A 68 -8.60 8.66 8.84
C TYR A 68 -7.43 9.07 7.95
N PRO A 69 -7.05 8.28 6.92
CA PRO A 69 -5.85 8.55 6.13
C PRO A 69 -5.79 9.97 5.59
N ASP A 70 -6.92 10.49 5.11
CA ASP A 70 -7.03 11.80 4.47
C ASP A 70 -6.90 12.97 5.45
N ASP A 71 -7.20 12.76 6.73
CA ASP A 71 -7.20 13.82 7.74
C ASP A 71 -5.93 13.77 8.61
N ASP A 72 -5.41 12.58 8.87
CA ASP A 72 -4.44 12.36 9.95
C ASP A 72 -3.03 11.97 9.48
N VAL A 73 -2.86 11.41 8.27
CA VAL A 73 -1.60 10.72 7.91
C VAL A 73 -1.06 11.10 6.53
N VAL A 74 -1.92 11.17 5.51
CA VAL A 74 -1.48 11.43 4.13
C VAL A 74 -1.14 12.92 3.99
N ASP A 75 0.06 13.22 3.48
CA ASP A 75 0.47 14.58 3.16
C ASP A 75 -0.44 15.18 2.08
N ASP A 76 -0.79 16.46 2.20
CA ASP A 76 -1.64 17.16 1.23
C ASP A 76 -1.11 17.05 -0.20
N TYR A 77 0.21 16.91 -0.39
CA TYR A 77 0.84 16.69 -1.69
C TYR A 77 0.35 15.43 -2.41
N TYR A 78 -0.01 14.37 -1.68
CA TYR A 78 -0.45 13.09 -2.23
C TYR A 78 -1.98 12.92 -2.22
N LYS A 79 -2.73 13.97 -1.90
CA LYS A 79 -4.21 13.95 -1.89
C LYS A 79 -4.78 14.31 -3.26
N GLY A 80 -5.97 13.80 -3.54
CA GLY A 80 -6.69 14.05 -4.79
C GLY A 80 -6.55 12.91 -5.79
N ASP A 81 -6.97 13.17 -7.03
CA ASP A 81 -7.03 12.16 -8.09
C ASP A 81 -5.64 11.56 -8.36
N LEU A 82 -5.57 10.24 -8.60
CA LEU A 82 -4.32 9.62 -9.05
C LEU A 82 -3.84 10.29 -10.36
N PRO A 83 -2.55 10.62 -10.46
CA PRO A 83 -2.01 11.22 -11.67
C PRO A 83 -2.00 10.23 -12.83
N ASP A 84 -2.10 10.76 -14.05
CA ASP A 84 -1.80 9.98 -15.25
C ASP A 84 -0.33 9.52 -15.25
N TRP A 85 -0.02 8.50 -16.06
CA TRP A 85 1.37 8.14 -16.31
C TRP A 85 2.16 9.34 -16.87
N LEU A 86 3.46 9.34 -16.61
CA LEU A 86 4.37 10.43 -16.98
C LEU A 86 4.25 10.80 -18.45
N GLN A 87 4.14 12.11 -18.69
CA GLN A 87 4.22 12.67 -20.04
C GLN A 87 5.67 12.61 -20.56
N ASP A 88 5.82 12.53 -21.88
CA ASP A 88 7.12 12.56 -22.53
C ASP A 88 7.92 13.80 -22.10
N GLY A 89 9.07 13.58 -21.46
CA GLY A 89 9.97 14.64 -20.99
C GLY A 89 9.92 14.94 -19.49
N ALA A 90 8.99 14.36 -18.72
CA ALA A 90 8.93 14.53 -17.26
C ALA A 90 10.23 14.11 -16.53
N LEU A 91 10.94 13.12 -17.08
CA LEU A 91 12.24 12.64 -16.57
C LEU A 91 13.44 13.50 -17.01
N THR A 92 13.19 14.57 -17.79
CA THR A 92 14.23 15.44 -18.36
C THR A 92 14.05 16.92 -18.01
N GLY A 93 12.91 17.31 -17.44
CA GLY A 93 12.60 18.68 -17.02
C GLY A 93 13.09 19.03 -15.61
N GLU A 94 12.72 20.22 -15.12
CA GLU A 94 13.06 20.68 -13.76
C GLU A 94 12.45 19.78 -12.67
N ASP A 95 11.27 19.21 -12.93
CA ASP A 95 10.58 18.28 -12.03
C ASP A 95 11.28 16.92 -11.91
N LYS A 96 12.33 16.65 -12.69
CA LYS A 96 13.10 15.39 -12.64
C LYS A 96 13.55 15.05 -11.21
N LEU A 97 13.84 16.05 -10.38
CA LEU A 97 14.33 15.81 -9.01
C LEU A 97 13.32 15.03 -8.16
N GLN A 98 12.02 15.13 -8.47
CA GLN A 98 10.96 14.43 -7.75
C GLN A 98 10.70 13.02 -8.29
N PHE A 99 11.23 12.66 -9.46
CA PHE A 99 10.96 11.38 -10.12
C PHE A 99 12.20 10.49 -10.15
N TYR A 100 12.04 9.25 -9.68
CA TYR A 100 13.09 8.24 -9.72
C TYR A 100 12.65 7.03 -10.53
N GLU A 101 13.32 6.78 -11.65
CA GLU A 101 13.17 5.53 -12.41
C GLU A 101 13.92 4.40 -11.71
N VAL A 102 13.16 3.41 -11.23
CA VAL A 102 13.69 2.30 -10.45
C VAL A 102 14.40 1.32 -11.37
N LYS A 103 15.64 0.97 -11.04
CA LYS A 103 16.42 -0.01 -11.82
C LYS A 103 15.93 -1.42 -11.55
N GLU A 104 16.11 -2.30 -12.53
CA GLU A 104 15.74 -3.71 -12.40
C GLU A 104 16.44 -4.41 -11.20
N SER A 105 17.69 -4.04 -10.91
CA SER A 105 18.39 -4.54 -9.72
C SER A 105 17.71 -4.14 -8.42
N GLU A 106 17.16 -2.93 -8.35
CA GLU A 106 16.50 -2.38 -7.16
C GLU A 106 15.11 -2.98 -6.96
N LEU A 107 14.42 -3.36 -8.04
CA LEU A 107 13.13 -4.06 -7.96
C LEU A 107 13.23 -5.40 -7.23
N ARG A 108 14.38 -6.09 -7.33
CA ARG A 108 14.59 -7.37 -6.64
C ARG A 108 14.65 -7.19 -5.13
N ASP A 109 15.27 -6.11 -4.68
CA ASP A 109 15.45 -5.78 -3.27
C ASP A 109 14.20 -5.10 -2.69
N ASN A 110 13.40 -4.44 -3.52
CA ASN A 110 12.21 -3.68 -3.13
C ASN A 110 10.91 -4.41 -3.46
N LYS A 111 10.70 -5.57 -2.83
CA LYS A 111 9.49 -6.41 -3.04
C LYS A 111 8.16 -5.71 -2.74
N TRP A 112 8.17 -4.62 -1.98
CA TRP A 112 6.97 -3.81 -1.72
C TRP A 112 6.41 -3.13 -2.98
N LEU A 113 7.25 -2.82 -3.99
CA LEU A 113 6.78 -2.29 -5.27
C LEU A 113 5.95 -3.33 -6.04
N GLN A 114 6.38 -4.59 -6.00
CA GLN A 114 5.63 -5.70 -6.59
C GLN A 114 4.27 -5.87 -5.91
N LEU A 115 4.24 -5.77 -4.57
CA LEU A 115 3.00 -5.84 -3.79
C LEU A 115 2.00 -4.74 -4.21
N TYR A 116 2.45 -3.51 -4.43
CA TYR A 116 1.56 -2.43 -4.91
C TYR A 116 1.03 -2.66 -6.32
N ALA A 117 1.84 -3.24 -7.21
CA ALA A 117 1.37 -3.63 -8.54
C ALA A 117 0.35 -4.78 -8.49
N GLU A 118 0.51 -5.75 -7.58
CA GLU A 118 -0.50 -6.80 -7.33
C GLU A 118 -1.84 -6.20 -6.85
N PHE A 119 -1.79 -5.21 -5.95
CA PHE A 119 -2.98 -4.49 -5.49
C PHE A 119 -3.67 -3.72 -6.63
N ALA A 120 -2.89 -3.07 -7.51
CA ALA A 120 -3.43 -2.39 -8.68
C ALA A 120 -4.12 -3.37 -9.64
N LEU A 121 -3.52 -4.53 -9.91
CA LEU A 121 -4.14 -5.58 -10.75
C LEU A 121 -5.42 -6.13 -10.11
N PHE A 122 -5.40 -6.38 -8.81
CA PHE A 122 -6.59 -6.81 -8.06
C PHE A 122 -7.74 -5.80 -8.22
N SER A 123 -7.44 -4.49 -8.14
CA SER A 123 -8.44 -3.43 -8.31
C SER A 123 -9.09 -3.37 -9.68
N GLU A 124 -8.41 -3.85 -10.73
CA GLU A 124 -8.94 -3.82 -12.09
C GLU A 124 -9.89 -5.00 -12.33
N TRP A 125 -9.60 -6.16 -11.75
CA TRP A 125 -10.21 -7.43 -12.18
C TRP A 125 -11.10 -8.10 -11.15
N ASP A 126 -11.13 -7.66 -9.88
CA ASP A 126 -12.02 -8.12 -8.80
C ASP A 126 -12.20 -9.66 -8.75
N THR A 127 -11.15 -10.40 -9.14
CA THR A 127 -11.15 -11.84 -9.36
C THR A 127 -9.82 -12.46 -8.92
N ASP A 128 -9.71 -13.77 -9.07
CA ASP A 128 -8.54 -14.57 -8.71
C ASP A 128 -7.24 -14.05 -9.36
N LEU A 129 -6.39 -13.42 -8.54
CA LEU A 129 -5.05 -12.94 -8.89
C LEU A 129 -4.15 -14.05 -9.49
N SER A 130 -4.43 -15.33 -9.21
CA SER A 130 -3.63 -16.45 -9.71
C SER A 130 -3.59 -16.54 -11.23
N ALA A 131 -4.62 -16.05 -11.92
CA ALA A 131 -4.68 -16.03 -13.38
C ALA A 131 -3.67 -15.05 -14.01
N TYR A 132 -3.11 -14.15 -13.19
CA TYR A 132 -2.33 -13.00 -13.62
C TYR A 132 -0.96 -12.92 -12.95
N LEU A 133 -0.64 -13.89 -12.09
CA LEU A 133 0.63 -14.02 -11.42
C LEU A 133 1.44 -15.21 -11.95
N PRO A 134 2.77 -15.06 -12.07
CA PRO A 134 3.53 -13.82 -11.92
C PRO A 134 3.38 -12.92 -13.17
N PHE A 135 3.42 -11.61 -12.99
CA PHE A 135 3.58 -10.64 -14.07
C PHE A 135 4.99 -10.06 -14.06
N ASP A 136 5.40 -9.50 -15.20
CA ASP A 136 6.70 -8.84 -15.37
C ASP A 136 6.53 -7.31 -15.32
N MET A 137 7.26 -6.65 -14.43
CA MET A 137 7.25 -5.19 -14.29
C MET A 137 8.24 -4.58 -15.28
N LYS A 138 7.72 -3.91 -16.33
CA LYS A 138 8.55 -3.34 -17.39
C LYS A 138 9.27 -2.05 -17.00
N SER A 139 8.61 -1.20 -16.23
CA SER A 139 9.15 0.08 -15.76
C SER A 139 8.40 0.50 -14.50
N VAL A 140 9.12 1.12 -13.57
CA VAL A 140 8.57 1.66 -12.33
C VAL A 140 9.21 3.02 -12.11
N VAL A 141 8.37 4.03 -11.89
CA VAL A 141 8.81 5.36 -11.46
C VAL A 141 8.17 5.67 -10.11
N VAL A 142 8.99 6.14 -9.19
CA VAL A 142 8.56 6.62 -7.87
C VAL A 142 8.62 8.14 -7.88
N GLN A 143 7.55 8.78 -7.40
CA GLN A 143 7.52 10.22 -7.18
C GLN A 143 7.57 10.53 -5.69
N THR A 144 8.53 11.36 -5.28
CA THR A 144 8.65 11.88 -3.90
C THR A 144 8.31 13.37 -3.85
N ARG A 145 8.06 13.87 -2.65
CA ARG A 145 7.82 15.30 -2.42
C ARG A 145 9.12 16.10 -2.49
N GLU A 146 10.17 15.57 -1.85
CA GLU A 146 11.53 16.11 -1.85
C GLU A 146 12.34 15.71 -3.08
#